data_AF-G0MXI1-F1
#
_entry.id   AF-G0MXI1-F1
#
_cell.length_a   1.000
_cell.length_b   1.000
_cell.length_c   1.000
_cell.angle_alpha   90.00
_cell.angle_beta   90.00
_cell.angle_gamma   90.00
#
_symmetry.space_group_name_H-M   'P 1'
#
loop_
_entity.id
_entity.type
_entity.pdbx_description
1 polymer ?
#
loop_
_entity_poly.entity_id
_entity_poly.type
_entity_poly.pdbx_seq_one_letter_code
_entity_poly.pdbx_strand_id
1 'polypeptide(L)'
;MAIRNSDGYMARNLKRWSDAYQMSKTEEIPEMEKLESYLKENLPKSEKSTIVHGDFRIDNLILEENEIKVKGVLDWELSTIGDPLSDLATFLFVHYVPNRMKLLPGIGDYSESDLRRMGIPTIKECLELYAKYTDSQVVDPEIWTYYMAFVVFRFASIVQGVYMRSKLKNASSTEASMLGPLVRKLAAEGNQMISKLHASKSYGQLTIIPSGMSSKAQKYYEIVRDIVHNHVIPLELELMEYYEEGPHKWTIPHPKIEKLKEKAKSLGAWNLFISEHIDPDQKYGKGLTNVEYAHICELMGRSIFAPEVFNCQAPDTGNMEVLIKYGNEEQKKKWLIPLLNGEIKSCFAMTEPDVASSDATNIQGSIVRVGDEYIINARKWFISNGSHPRCRICVFMGQVAGPKKSRIFHNQ
;
A
#
# COMPACT_ATOMS: atom_id res chain seq x y z
N MET A 1 -47.06 -11.04 -8.75
CA MET A 1 -46.00 -11.08 -7.73
C MET A 1 -46.21 -9.89 -6.80
N ALA A 2 -46.63 -10.13 -5.55
CA ALA A 2 -47.03 -9.06 -4.64
C ALA A 2 -45.82 -8.22 -4.25
N ILE A 3 -45.83 -6.93 -4.60
CA ILE A 3 -44.80 -5.95 -4.31
C ILE A 3 -44.75 -5.76 -2.78
N ARG A 4 -43.78 -6.38 -2.10
CA ARG A 4 -43.51 -6.16 -0.68
C ARG A 4 -42.51 -5.02 -0.53
N ASN A 5 -42.82 -4.08 0.35
CA ASN A 5 -42.04 -2.89 0.72
C ASN A 5 -40.53 -3.12 0.73
N SER A 6 -39.80 -2.21 0.06
CA SER A 6 -38.34 -2.04 0.10
C SER A 6 -37.78 -1.88 1.51
N ASP A 7 -38.54 -1.25 2.40
CA ASP A 7 -38.06 -0.81 3.72
C ASP A 7 -37.69 -1.99 4.60
N GLY A 8 -36.44 -2.04 5.07
CA GLY A 8 -35.97 -3.08 5.99
C GLY A 8 -35.66 -4.43 5.33
N TYR A 9 -35.29 -4.46 4.04
CA TYR A 9 -34.84 -5.68 3.36
C TYR A 9 -33.78 -6.45 4.16
N MET A 10 -32.67 -5.80 4.54
CA MET A 10 -31.60 -6.46 5.28
C MET A 10 -32.05 -6.97 6.65
N ALA A 11 -32.90 -6.22 7.36
CA ALA A 11 -33.46 -6.67 8.64
C ALA A 11 -34.32 -7.93 8.49
N ARG A 12 -35.18 -7.99 7.46
CA ARG A 12 -35.98 -9.19 7.16
C ARG A 12 -35.11 -10.37 6.73
N ASN A 13 -34.10 -10.12 5.90
CA ASN A 13 -33.21 -11.16 5.40
C ASN A 13 -32.37 -11.75 6.56
N LEU A 14 -31.83 -10.89 7.43
CA LEU A 14 -31.16 -11.30 8.66
C LEU A 14 -32.08 -12.12 9.57
N LYS A 15 -33.32 -11.66 9.78
CA LYS A 15 -34.30 -12.42 10.58
C LYS A 15 -34.55 -13.81 9.99
N ARG A 16 -34.75 -13.92 8.68
CA ARG A 16 -34.98 -15.21 7.99
C ARG A 16 -33.83 -16.19 8.24
N TRP A 17 -32.58 -15.73 8.12
CA TRP A 17 -31.41 -16.60 8.30
C TRP A 17 -31.14 -16.92 9.77
N SER A 18 -31.40 -15.97 10.68
CA SER A 18 -31.39 -16.22 12.12
C SER A 18 -32.41 -17.29 12.51
N ASP A 19 -33.66 -17.16 12.08
CA ASP A 19 -34.71 -18.16 12.33
C ASP A 19 -34.29 -19.54 11.77
N ALA A 20 -33.75 -19.58 10.54
CA ALA A 20 -33.28 -20.82 9.90
C ALA A 20 -32.10 -21.46 10.66
N TYR A 21 -31.16 -20.67 11.16
CA TYR A 21 -30.06 -21.15 11.99
C TYR A 21 -30.57 -21.70 13.33
N GLN A 22 -31.43 -20.97 14.03
CA GLN A 22 -31.99 -21.42 15.32
C GLN A 22 -32.78 -22.73 15.17
N MET A 23 -33.58 -22.87 14.11
CA MET A 23 -34.31 -24.12 13.83
C MET A 23 -33.38 -25.31 13.51
N SER A 24 -32.16 -25.06 13.04
CA SER A 24 -31.19 -26.09 12.69
C SER A 24 -30.02 -26.20 13.68
N LYS A 25 -30.05 -25.45 14.79
CA LYS A 25 -28.99 -25.39 15.80
C LYS A 25 -28.80 -26.77 16.44
N THR A 26 -27.59 -27.30 16.35
CA THR A 26 -27.24 -28.61 16.94
C THR A 26 -26.44 -28.52 18.23
N GLU A 27 -25.77 -27.38 18.44
CA GLU A 27 -24.92 -27.09 19.59
C GLU A 27 -24.80 -25.57 19.76
N GLU A 28 -24.22 -25.15 20.88
CA GLU A 28 -23.87 -23.75 21.11
C GLU A 28 -22.61 -23.36 20.32
N ILE A 29 -22.74 -22.33 19.47
CA ILE A 29 -21.63 -21.77 18.68
C ILE A 29 -21.54 -20.27 19.01
N PRO A 30 -20.76 -19.88 20.03
CA PRO A 30 -20.64 -18.49 20.46
C PRO A 30 -20.22 -17.53 19.33
N GLU A 31 -19.44 -18.02 18.36
CA GLU A 31 -19.02 -17.25 17.19
C GLU A 31 -20.22 -16.84 16.31
N MET A 32 -21.22 -17.72 16.15
CA MET A 32 -22.44 -17.39 15.40
C MET A 32 -23.28 -16.36 16.15
N GLU A 33 -23.41 -16.48 17.48
CA GLU A 33 -24.18 -15.54 18.30
C GLU A 33 -23.55 -14.15 18.29
N LYS A 34 -22.21 -14.08 18.38
CA LYS A 34 -21.46 -12.82 18.27
C LYS A 34 -21.65 -12.16 16.91
N LEU A 35 -21.56 -12.96 15.83
CA LEU A 35 -21.75 -12.47 14.47
C LEU A 35 -23.19 -11.96 14.25
N GLU A 36 -24.19 -12.70 14.73
CA GLU A 36 -25.59 -12.31 14.66
C GLU A 36 -25.87 -11.01 15.43
N SER A 37 -25.27 -10.85 16.61
CA SER A 37 -25.42 -9.66 17.45
C SER A 37 -24.87 -8.42 16.75
N TYR A 38 -23.67 -8.52 16.17
CA TYR A 38 -23.09 -7.45 15.35
C TYR A 38 -24.01 -7.08 14.17
N LEU A 39 -24.55 -8.07 13.45
CA LEU A 39 -25.43 -7.82 12.31
C LEU A 39 -26.76 -7.16 12.70
N LYS A 40 -27.27 -7.41 13.91
CA LYS A 40 -28.47 -6.74 14.44
C LYS A 40 -28.20 -5.29 14.80
N GLU A 41 -27.05 -5.02 15.41
CA GLU A 41 -26.65 -3.69 15.88
C GLU A 41 -26.23 -2.75 14.73
N ASN A 42 -25.75 -3.30 13.60
CA ASN A 42 -25.13 -2.54 12.51
C ASN A 42 -25.94 -2.61 11.20
N LEU A 43 -27.27 -2.75 11.29
CA LEU A 43 -28.14 -2.78 10.10
C LEU A 43 -27.93 -1.54 9.20
N PRO A 44 -27.62 -1.73 7.90
CA PRO A 44 -27.43 -0.61 6.99
C PRO A 44 -28.77 0.06 6.68
N LYS A 45 -28.72 1.37 6.47
CA LYS A 45 -29.84 2.11 5.89
C LYS A 45 -29.83 1.85 4.39
N SER A 46 -30.82 1.10 3.90
CA SER A 46 -30.95 0.84 2.46
C SER A 46 -31.41 2.12 1.76
N GLU A 47 -30.58 2.65 0.86
CA GLU A 47 -30.89 3.88 0.11
C GLU A 47 -31.58 3.58 -1.23
N LYS A 48 -31.41 2.36 -1.76
CA LYS A 48 -31.91 1.94 -3.07
C LYS A 48 -32.48 0.53 -2.97
N SER A 49 -33.55 0.27 -3.73
CA SER A 49 -34.12 -1.07 -3.87
C SER A 49 -34.18 -1.46 -5.34
N THR A 50 -33.61 -2.62 -5.65
CA THR A 50 -33.53 -3.18 -7.00
C THR A 50 -34.07 -4.60 -7.01
N ILE A 51 -34.18 -5.18 -8.20
CA ILE A 51 -34.25 -6.64 -8.29
C ILE A 51 -32.93 -7.18 -7.74
N VAL A 52 -33.04 -8.17 -6.85
CA VAL A 52 -31.93 -8.97 -6.32
C VAL A 52 -32.20 -10.42 -6.68
N HIS A 53 -31.19 -11.08 -7.25
CA HIS A 53 -31.19 -12.49 -7.62
C HIS A 53 -31.24 -13.39 -6.38
N GLY A 54 -30.53 -13.02 -5.31
CA GLY A 54 -30.43 -13.78 -4.06
C GLY A 54 -29.28 -14.79 -4.05
N ASP A 55 -28.94 -15.34 -5.22
CA ASP A 55 -27.78 -16.23 -5.44
C ASP A 55 -27.00 -15.84 -6.70
N PHE A 56 -26.61 -14.56 -6.82
CA PHE A 56 -25.88 -14.10 -8.02
C PHE A 56 -24.41 -14.53 -7.98
N ARG A 57 -24.05 -15.51 -8.82
CA ARG A 57 -22.70 -16.12 -8.89
C ARG A 57 -22.38 -16.55 -10.32
N ILE A 58 -21.09 -16.73 -10.61
CA ILE A 58 -20.59 -16.95 -11.98
C ILE A 58 -21.16 -18.23 -12.63
N ASP A 59 -21.42 -19.26 -11.84
CA ASP A 59 -22.01 -20.53 -12.28
C ASP A 59 -23.50 -20.44 -12.62
N ASN A 60 -24.18 -19.37 -12.21
CA ASN A 60 -25.56 -19.07 -12.62
C ASN A 60 -25.61 -18.23 -13.92
N LEU A 61 -24.48 -18.03 -14.60
CA LEU A 61 -24.39 -17.29 -15.86
C LEU A 61 -24.17 -18.24 -17.04
N ILE A 62 -24.96 -18.06 -18.10
CA ILE A 62 -24.70 -18.67 -19.40
C ILE A 62 -23.88 -17.68 -20.22
N LEU A 63 -22.70 -18.09 -20.68
CA LEU A 63 -21.87 -17.32 -21.61
C LEU A 63 -22.14 -17.74 -23.05
N GLU A 64 -21.93 -16.82 -23.99
CA GLU A 64 -21.88 -17.15 -25.42
C GLU A 64 -20.63 -17.99 -25.73
N GLU A 65 -20.72 -18.94 -26.66
CA GLU A 65 -19.68 -19.95 -26.90
C GLU A 65 -18.32 -19.34 -27.31
N ASN A 66 -18.33 -18.22 -28.02
CA ASN A 66 -17.14 -17.58 -28.60
C ASN A 66 -16.89 -16.14 -28.13
N GLU A 67 -17.66 -15.64 -27.15
CA GLU A 67 -17.52 -14.27 -26.64
C GLU A 67 -17.72 -14.21 -25.12
N ILE A 68 -16.99 -13.31 -24.43
CA ILE A 68 -17.19 -13.04 -22.99
C ILE A 68 -18.42 -12.15 -22.83
N LYS A 69 -19.59 -12.71 -23.13
CA LYS A 69 -20.89 -12.04 -23.07
C LYS A 69 -21.90 -12.96 -22.39
N VAL A 70 -22.58 -12.43 -21.37
CA VAL A 70 -23.64 -13.15 -20.67
C VAL A 70 -24.87 -13.21 -21.58
N LYS A 71 -25.30 -14.42 -21.91
CA LYS A 71 -26.50 -14.74 -22.70
C LYS A 71 -27.74 -14.91 -21.82
N GLY A 72 -27.56 -15.39 -20.60
CA GLY A 72 -28.66 -15.60 -19.66
C GLY A 72 -28.18 -15.73 -18.22
N VAL A 73 -29.08 -15.45 -17.28
CA VAL A 73 -28.91 -15.65 -15.84
C VAL A 73 -29.94 -16.69 -15.41
N LEU A 74 -29.49 -17.73 -14.70
CA LEU A 74 -30.29 -18.89 -14.29
C LEU A 74 -30.71 -18.80 -12.81
N ASP A 75 -31.63 -19.66 -12.39
CA ASP A 75 -31.97 -19.91 -10.98
C ASP A 75 -32.54 -18.70 -10.20
N TRP A 76 -33.52 -18.02 -10.81
CA TRP A 76 -34.26 -16.88 -10.24
C TRP A 76 -35.21 -17.22 -9.07
N GLU A 77 -35.19 -18.44 -8.52
CA GLU A 77 -36.16 -18.89 -7.51
C GLU A 77 -36.07 -18.13 -6.17
N LEU A 78 -34.88 -17.57 -5.86
CA LEU A 78 -34.64 -16.77 -4.66
C LEU A 78 -34.81 -15.26 -4.89
N SER A 79 -35.15 -14.86 -6.12
CA SER A 79 -35.18 -13.46 -6.51
C SER A 79 -36.31 -12.68 -5.84
N THR A 80 -36.03 -11.41 -5.55
CA THR A 80 -36.97 -10.51 -4.89
C THR A 80 -36.59 -9.04 -5.14
N ILE A 81 -37.32 -8.10 -4.55
CA ILE A 81 -36.92 -6.69 -4.46
C ILE A 81 -36.17 -6.48 -3.15
N GLY A 82 -34.97 -5.89 -3.22
CA GLY A 82 -34.09 -5.78 -2.07
C GLY A 82 -32.91 -4.85 -2.27
N ASP A 83 -31.94 -4.95 -1.37
CA ASP A 83 -30.74 -4.13 -1.39
C ASP A 83 -29.71 -4.70 -2.39
N PRO A 84 -29.30 -3.93 -3.42
CA PRO A 84 -28.38 -4.40 -4.45
C PRO A 84 -27.03 -4.86 -3.90
N LEU A 85 -26.55 -4.27 -2.80
CA LEU A 85 -25.26 -4.64 -2.21
C LEU A 85 -25.26 -6.06 -1.65
N SER A 86 -26.43 -6.61 -1.31
CA SER A 86 -26.53 -8.01 -0.88
C SER A 86 -26.17 -8.99 -2.00
N ASP A 87 -26.55 -8.70 -3.25
CA ASP A 87 -26.19 -9.50 -4.41
C ASP A 87 -24.73 -9.30 -4.79
N LEU A 88 -24.25 -8.06 -4.78
CA LEU A 88 -22.84 -7.76 -5.05
C LEU A 88 -21.91 -8.46 -4.06
N ALA A 89 -22.25 -8.45 -2.77
CA ALA A 89 -21.49 -9.16 -1.75
C ALA A 89 -21.55 -10.68 -1.94
N THR A 90 -22.68 -11.22 -2.38
CA THR A 90 -22.80 -12.64 -2.73
C THR A 90 -21.85 -13.00 -3.88
N PHE A 91 -21.84 -12.19 -4.93
CA PHE A 91 -20.97 -12.38 -6.09
C PHE A 91 -19.49 -12.30 -5.73
N LEU A 92 -19.10 -11.28 -4.95
CA LEU A 92 -17.71 -11.06 -4.56
C LEU A 92 -17.24 -11.96 -3.41
N PHE A 93 -18.12 -12.77 -2.82
CA PHE A 93 -17.75 -13.66 -1.71
C PHE A 93 -16.64 -14.63 -2.08
N VAL A 94 -16.53 -15.02 -3.36
CA VAL A 94 -15.45 -15.87 -3.88
C VAL A 94 -14.05 -15.30 -3.56
N HIS A 95 -13.89 -13.98 -3.48
CA HIS A 95 -12.62 -13.32 -3.13
C HIS A 95 -12.23 -13.46 -1.66
N TYR A 96 -13.14 -13.94 -0.81
CA TYR A 96 -12.90 -14.10 0.63
C TYR A 96 -12.73 -15.56 1.03
N VAL A 97 -13.02 -16.49 0.12
CA VAL A 97 -13.02 -17.92 0.40
C VAL A 97 -11.70 -18.54 -0.09
N PRO A 98 -11.03 -19.38 0.72
CA PRO A 98 -9.81 -20.08 0.30
C PRO A 98 -10.02 -20.99 -0.91
N ASN A 99 -9.00 -21.14 -1.75
CA ASN A 99 -9.09 -21.96 -2.97
C ASN A 99 -9.15 -23.47 -2.70
N ARG A 100 -8.82 -23.88 -1.46
CA ARG A 100 -8.84 -25.29 -1.04
C ARG A 100 -10.17 -25.74 -0.44
N MET A 101 -11.15 -24.83 -0.30
CA MET A 101 -12.46 -25.18 0.25
C MET A 101 -13.31 -25.88 -0.82
N LYS A 102 -13.41 -27.21 -0.76
CA LYS A 102 -14.13 -28.01 -1.77
C LYS A 102 -15.61 -27.66 -1.93
N LEU A 103 -16.29 -27.36 -0.81
CA LEU A 103 -17.73 -27.05 -0.82
C LEU A 103 -18.04 -25.71 -1.47
N LEU A 104 -17.07 -24.79 -1.43
CA LEU A 104 -17.18 -23.45 -2.01
C LEU A 104 -15.80 -23.02 -2.49
N PRO A 105 -15.42 -23.32 -3.74
CA PRO A 105 -14.12 -22.93 -4.25
C PRO A 105 -14.03 -21.41 -4.33
N GLY A 106 -12.95 -20.84 -3.78
CA GLY A 106 -12.70 -19.41 -3.81
C GLY A 106 -11.32 -19.03 -4.31
N ILE A 107 -11.01 -17.74 -4.24
CA ILE A 107 -9.74 -17.14 -4.69
C ILE A 107 -9.12 -16.23 -3.62
N GLY A 108 -9.54 -16.36 -2.36
CA GLY A 108 -9.10 -15.50 -1.26
C GLY A 108 -7.67 -15.73 -0.76
N ASP A 109 -7.01 -16.81 -1.20
CA ASP A 109 -5.61 -17.08 -0.87
C ASP A 109 -4.61 -16.35 -1.80
N TYR A 110 -5.09 -15.73 -2.88
CA TYR A 110 -4.26 -15.00 -3.84
C TYR A 110 -4.02 -13.56 -3.39
N SER A 111 -2.78 -13.08 -3.56
CA SER A 111 -2.46 -11.67 -3.33
C SER A 111 -3.08 -10.78 -4.42
N GLU A 112 -3.23 -9.47 -4.16
CA GLU A 112 -3.70 -8.53 -5.19
C GLU A 112 -2.82 -8.54 -6.45
N SER A 113 -1.51 -8.75 -6.29
CA SER A 113 -0.59 -8.92 -7.42
C SER A 113 -0.85 -10.20 -8.22
N ASP A 114 -1.17 -11.31 -7.55
CA ASP A 114 -1.50 -12.57 -8.22
C ASP A 114 -2.79 -12.42 -9.02
N LEU A 115 -3.83 -11.82 -8.42
CA LEU A 115 -5.10 -11.54 -9.08
C LEU A 115 -4.89 -10.70 -10.35
N ARG A 116 -4.15 -9.59 -10.24
CA ARG A 116 -3.83 -8.74 -11.40
C ARG A 116 -3.06 -9.47 -12.48
N ARG A 117 -2.08 -10.32 -12.10
CA ARG A 117 -1.33 -11.14 -13.06
C ARG A 117 -2.22 -12.14 -13.79
N MET A 118 -3.25 -12.64 -13.13
CA MET A 118 -4.25 -13.54 -13.72
C MET A 118 -5.33 -12.79 -14.53
N GLY A 119 -5.31 -11.45 -14.54
CA GLY A 119 -6.35 -10.63 -15.17
C GLY A 119 -7.67 -10.60 -14.37
N ILE A 120 -7.64 -11.01 -13.10
CA ILE A 120 -8.80 -10.99 -12.21
C ILE A 120 -8.78 -9.66 -11.42
N PRO A 121 -9.86 -8.87 -11.43
CA PRO A 121 -9.92 -7.63 -10.66
C PRO A 121 -9.90 -7.90 -9.15
N THR A 122 -9.29 -6.99 -8.39
CA THR A 122 -9.35 -6.99 -6.92
C THR A 122 -10.74 -6.59 -6.43
N ILE A 123 -11.06 -6.86 -5.15
CA ILE A 123 -12.33 -6.42 -4.53
C ILE A 123 -12.51 -4.90 -4.69
N LYS A 124 -11.45 -4.12 -4.46
CA LYS A 124 -11.48 -2.66 -4.60
C LYS A 124 -11.83 -2.25 -6.04
N GLU A 125 -11.16 -2.82 -7.03
CA GLU A 125 -11.42 -2.55 -8.44
C GLU A 125 -12.84 -2.98 -8.85
N CYS A 126 -13.35 -4.11 -8.33
CA CYS A 126 -14.73 -4.55 -8.54
C CYS A 126 -15.75 -3.56 -7.97
N LEU A 127 -15.54 -3.05 -6.75
CA LEU A 127 -16.41 -2.06 -6.12
C LEU A 127 -16.39 -0.73 -6.89
N GLU A 128 -15.22 -0.29 -7.36
CA GLU A 128 -15.08 0.89 -8.21
C GLU A 128 -15.79 0.73 -9.55
N LEU A 129 -15.66 -0.43 -10.20
CA LEU A 129 -16.38 -0.76 -11.44
C LEU A 129 -17.90 -0.75 -11.21
N TYR A 130 -18.38 -1.39 -10.14
CA TYR A 130 -19.80 -1.41 -9.81
C TYR A 130 -20.35 0.00 -9.59
N ALA A 131 -19.65 0.83 -8.82
CA ALA A 131 -20.03 2.23 -8.59
C ALA A 131 -20.13 3.01 -9.91
N LYS A 132 -19.16 2.82 -10.80
CA LYS A 132 -19.15 3.45 -12.13
C LYS A 132 -20.36 3.04 -12.98
N TYR A 133 -20.70 1.75 -13.03
CA TYR A 133 -21.82 1.27 -13.86
C TYR A 133 -23.21 1.57 -13.27
N THR A 134 -23.28 1.82 -11.97
CA THR A 134 -24.54 2.12 -11.26
C THR A 134 -24.72 3.60 -10.93
N ASP A 135 -23.83 4.46 -11.44
CA ASP A 135 -23.78 5.89 -11.14
C ASP A 135 -23.93 6.18 -9.63
N SER A 136 -23.12 5.47 -8.85
CA SER A 136 -23.15 5.48 -7.39
C SER A 136 -21.76 5.68 -6.82
N GLN A 137 -21.67 6.09 -5.55
CA GLN A 137 -20.39 6.19 -4.86
C GLN A 137 -19.84 4.79 -4.53
N VAL A 138 -18.52 4.69 -4.45
CA VAL A 138 -17.87 3.47 -3.96
C VAL A 138 -18.33 3.21 -2.54
N VAL A 139 -18.77 1.98 -2.25
CA VAL A 139 -19.30 1.59 -0.95
C VAL A 139 -18.28 1.83 0.16
N ASP A 140 -18.74 2.42 1.26
CA ASP A 140 -17.90 2.62 2.44
C ASP A 140 -17.43 1.27 3.01
N PRO A 141 -16.16 1.12 3.42
CA PRO A 141 -15.62 -0.13 3.95
C PRO A 141 -16.38 -0.70 5.16
N GLU A 142 -16.98 0.13 6.01
CA GLU A 142 -17.78 -0.32 7.15
C GLU A 142 -19.11 -0.92 6.69
N ILE A 143 -19.79 -0.23 5.77
CA ILE A 143 -21.00 -0.75 5.12
C ILE A 143 -20.68 -2.06 4.39
N TRP A 144 -19.56 -2.12 3.67
CA TRP A 144 -19.14 -3.33 2.97
C TRP A 144 -18.86 -4.49 3.92
N THR A 145 -18.20 -4.21 5.06
CA THR A 145 -17.92 -5.22 6.09
C THR A 145 -19.21 -5.83 6.64
N TYR A 146 -20.26 -5.03 6.82
CA TYR A 146 -21.58 -5.55 7.19
C TYR A 146 -22.09 -6.58 6.17
N TYR A 147 -22.09 -6.25 4.87
CA TYR A 147 -22.60 -7.14 3.83
C TYR A 147 -21.80 -8.44 3.75
N MET A 148 -20.48 -8.37 3.89
CA MET A 148 -19.63 -9.55 3.92
C MET A 148 -19.87 -10.42 5.16
N ALA A 149 -19.99 -9.81 6.33
CA ALA A 149 -20.36 -10.49 7.57
C ALA A 149 -21.73 -11.18 7.44
N PHE A 150 -22.69 -10.53 6.78
CA PHE A 150 -24.01 -11.09 6.50
C PHE A 150 -23.93 -12.31 5.57
N VAL A 151 -23.15 -12.24 4.49
CA VAL A 151 -22.96 -13.38 3.57
C VAL A 151 -22.33 -14.57 4.29
N VAL A 152 -21.32 -14.33 5.13
CA VAL A 152 -20.70 -15.36 5.97
C VAL A 152 -21.73 -15.99 6.92
N PHE A 153 -22.52 -15.18 7.63
CA PHE A 153 -23.58 -15.65 8.52
C PHE A 153 -24.63 -16.49 7.80
N ARG A 154 -25.09 -16.00 6.64
CA ARG A 154 -26.03 -16.72 5.77
C ARG A 154 -25.46 -18.08 5.35
N PHE A 155 -24.22 -18.10 4.87
CA PHE A 155 -23.59 -19.33 4.41
C PHE A 155 -23.40 -20.33 5.57
N ALA A 156 -22.95 -19.86 6.74
CA ALA A 156 -22.85 -20.69 7.94
C ALA A 156 -24.22 -21.28 8.35
N SER A 157 -25.30 -20.51 8.21
CA SER A 157 -26.68 -20.95 8.48
C SER A 157 -27.15 -22.02 7.50
N ILE A 158 -26.81 -21.90 6.21
CA ILE A 158 -27.10 -22.92 5.19
C ILE A 158 -26.36 -24.22 5.50
N VAL A 159 -25.06 -24.13 5.80
CA VAL A 159 -24.20 -25.27 6.15
C VAL A 159 -24.72 -25.97 7.41
N GLN A 160 -25.14 -25.21 8.43
CA GLN A 160 -25.77 -25.75 9.64
C GLN A 160 -27.08 -26.50 9.32
N GLY A 161 -27.91 -25.97 8.44
CA GLY A 161 -29.13 -26.63 7.97
C GLY A 161 -28.86 -27.97 7.27
N VAL A 162 -27.82 -28.02 6.42
CA VAL A 162 -27.38 -29.27 5.77
C VAL A 162 -26.86 -30.27 6.81
N TYR A 163 -26.05 -29.81 7.77
CA TYR A 163 -25.51 -30.64 8.84
C TYR A 163 -26.61 -31.25 9.72
N MET A 164 -27.62 -30.46 10.11
CA MET A 164 -28.76 -30.95 10.89
C MET A 164 -29.57 -32.00 10.12
N ARG A 165 -29.83 -31.79 8.81
CA ARG A 165 -30.49 -32.80 7.97
C ARG A 165 -29.70 -34.10 7.90
N SER A 166 -28.37 -34.04 7.92
CA SER A 166 -27.53 -35.24 7.99
C SER A 166 -27.68 -35.98 9.32
N LYS A 167 -27.73 -35.28 10.45
CA LYS A 167 -28.00 -35.91 11.76
C LYS A 167 -29.36 -36.61 11.81
N LEU A 168 -30.37 -36.05 11.14
CA LEU A 168 -31.70 -36.64 11.00
C LEU A 168 -31.76 -37.78 9.96
N LYS A 169 -30.62 -38.22 9.40
CA LYS A 169 -30.51 -39.21 8.32
C LYS A 169 -31.34 -38.86 7.07
N ASN A 170 -31.57 -37.57 6.84
CA ASN A 170 -32.36 -37.04 5.74
C ASN A 170 -31.53 -36.15 4.80
N ALA A 171 -30.20 -36.35 4.76
CA ALA A 171 -29.32 -35.67 3.82
C ALA A 171 -28.93 -36.60 2.67
N SER A 172 -28.87 -36.06 1.46
CA SER A 172 -28.54 -36.77 0.22
C SER A 172 -27.02 -37.01 0.03
N SER A 173 -26.15 -36.27 0.73
CA SER A 173 -24.68 -36.39 0.64
C SER A 173 -24.08 -37.08 1.87
N THR A 174 -23.09 -37.95 1.63
CA THR A 174 -22.29 -38.64 2.65
C THR A 174 -21.34 -37.69 3.39
N GLU A 175 -20.92 -36.59 2.76
CA GLU A 175 -20.05 -35.57 3.37
C GLU A 175 -20.79 -34.60 4.29
N ALA A 176 -22.14 -34.60 4.27
CA ALA A 176 -22.95 -33.66 5.04
C ALA A 176 -22.73 -33.74 6.56
N SER A 177 -22.28 -34.89 7.07
CA SER A 177 -21.96 -35.12 8.50
C SER A 177 -20.64 -34.46 8.95
N MET A 178 -19.77 -34.08 8.01
CA MET A 178 -18.47 -33.45 8.28
C MET A 178 -18.54 -31.91 8.33
N LEU A 179 -19.72 -31.33 8.09
CA LEU A 179 -19.92 -29.89 7.93
C LEU A 179 -20.05 -29.11 9.24
N GLY A 180 -20.33 -29.77 10.38
CA GLY A 180 -20.50 -29.11 11.68
C GLY A 180 -19.34 -28.18 12.06
N PRO A 181 -18.06 -28.65 12.07
CA PRO A 181 -16.90 -27.81 12.37
C PRO A 181 -16.73 -26.60 11.42
N LEU A 182 -17.22 -26.70 10.19
CA LEU A 182 -17.11 -25.62 9.21
C LEU A 182 -17.98 -24.41 9.59
N VAL A 183 -19.15 -24.63 10.21
CA VAL A 183 -20.04 -23.55 10.66
C VAL A 183 -19.32 -22.64 11.66
N ARG A 184 -18.67 -23.23 12.66
CA ARG A 184 -17.87 -22.50 13.65
C ARG A 184 -16.72 -21.74 12.99
N LYS A 185 -16.01 -22.37 12.05
CA LYS A 185 -14.89 -21.75 11.34
C LYS A 185 -15.34 -20.53 10.52
N LEU A 186 -16.41 -20.65 9.75
CA LEU A 186 -16.97 -19.55 8.97
C LEU A 186 -17.39 -18.39 9.88
N ALA A 187 -18.10 -18.68 10.97
CA ALA A 187 -18.49 -17.66 11.93
C ALA A 187 -17.28 -16.95 12.57
N ALA A 188 -16.22 -17.69 12.89
CA ALA A 188 -14.97 -17.13 13.40
C ALA A 188 -14.28 -16.20 12.39
N GLU A 189 -14.26 -16.56 11.11
CA GLU A 189 -13.72 -15.73 10.02
C GLU A 189 -14.52 -14.42 9.86
N GLY A 190 -15.85 -14.49 9.92
CA GLY A 190 -16.72 -13.30 9.93
C GLY A 190 -16.41 -12.36 11.10
N ASN A 191 -16.26 -12.90 12.31
CA ASN A 191 -15.88 -12.13 13.50
C ASN A 191 -14.47 -11.53 13.38
N GLN A 192 -13.53 -12.23 12.76
CA GLN A 192 -12.17 -11.73 12.53
C GLN A 192 -12.18 -10.54 11.55
N MET A 193 -12.99 -10.60 10.50
CA MET A 193 -13.16 -9.51 9.54
C MET A 193 -13.64 -8.22 10.24
N ILE A 194 -14.68 -8.35 11.07
CA ILE A 194 -15.21 -7.24 11.88
C ILE A 194 -14.12 -6.70 12.83
N SER A 195 -13.40 -7.60 13.49
CA SER A 195 -12.35 -7.21 14.44
C SER A 195 -11.19 -6.47 13.77
N LYS A 196 -10.81 -6.83 12.53
CA LYS A 196 -9.80 -6.11 11.74
C LYS A 196 -10.23 -4.68 11.41
N LEU A 197 -11.50 -4.47 11.05
CA LEU A 197 -12.07 -3.13 10.82
C LEU A 197 -12.08 -2.29 12.11
N HIS A 198 -12.44 -2.90 13.25
CA HIS A 198 -12.45 -2.19 14.53
C HIS A 198 -11.02 -1.86 14.99
N ALA A 199 -10.06 -2.75 14.77
CA ALA A 199 -8.66 -2.53 15.09
C ALA A 199 -8.05 -1.38 14.28
N SER A 200 -8.38 -1.26 12.99
CA SER A 200 -7.93 -0.14 12.15
C SER A 200 -8.50 1.21 12.62
N LYS A 201 -9.69 1.22 13.24
CA LYS A 201 -10.28 2.41 13.88
C LYS A 201 -9.69 2.73 15.26
N SER A 202 -9.44 1.71 16.10
CA SER A 202 -9.15 1.88 17.53
C SER A 202 -7.69 2.25 17.82
N TYR A 203 -6.73 1.66 17.12
CA TYR A 203 -5.32 1.83 17.45
C TYR A 203 -4.63 2.97 16.70
N GLY A 204 -5.33 3.59 15.74
CA GLY A 204 -4.63 4.20 14.63
C GLY A 204 -3.77 3.17 13.91
N GLN A 205 -3.41 3.45 12.68
CA GLN A 205 -2.37 2.70 12.02
C GLN A 205 -1.02 3.06 12.70
N LEU A 206 -0.45 2.15 13.49
CA LEU A 206 0.87 2.37 14.07
C LEU A 206 1.87 2.50 12.90
N THR A 207 2.42 3.69 12.68
CA THR A 207 3.35 4.00 11.57
C THR A 207 4.68 3.22 11.65
N ILE A 208 4.83 2.33 12.63
CA ILE A 208 5.97 1.41 12.78
C ILE A 208 5.87 0.15 11.91
N ILE A 209 4.73 -0.11 11.27
CA ILE A 209 4.60 -1.17 10.25
C ILE A 209 4.17 -0.59 8.91
N PRO A 210 4.57 -1.16 7.75
CA PRO A 210 4.24 -0.58 6.45
C PRO A 210 2.74 -0.40 6.20
N SER A 211 1.91 -1.37 6.61
CA SER A 211 0.45 -1.29 6.53
C SER A 211 -0.16 -0.23 7.45
N GLY A 212 0.65 0.32 8.35
CA GLY A 212 0.31 1.41 9.27
C GLY A 212 0.76 2.80 8.81
N MET A 213 1.32 2.93 7.61
CA MET A 213 1.67 4.23 7.03
C MET A 213 0.48 4.85 6.30
N SER A 214 0.51 6.15 5.98
CA SER A 214 -0.54 6.75 5.16
C SER A 214 -0.70 6.05 3.81
N SER A 215 -1.88 6.11 3.18
CA SER A 215 -2.10 5.52 1.86
C SER A 215 -1.12 6.04 0.80
N LYS A 216 -0.67 7.30 0.95
CA LYS A 216 0.38 7.90 0.12
C LYS A 216 1.72 7.19 0.31
N ALA A 217 2.15 6.99 1.55
CA ALA A 217 3.40 6.30 1.86
C ALA A 217 3.35 4.82 1.48
N GLN A 218 2.21 4.13 1.71
CA GLN A 218 2.01 2.75 1.26
C GLN A 218 2.16 2.61 -0.25
N LYS A 219 1.59 3.54 -1.03
CA LYS A 219 1.77 3.57 -2.48
C LYS A 219 3.25 3.62 -2.88
N TYR A 220 4.03 4.53 -2.30
CA TYR A 220 5.46 4.64 -2.62
C TYR A 220 6.27 3.45 -2.12
N TYR A 221 5.95 2.91 -0.94
CA TYR A 221 6.54 1.69 -0.41
C TYR A 221 6.38 0.52 -1.40
N GLU A 222 5.18 0.33 -1.93
CA GLU A 222 4.88 -0.72 -2.90
C GLU A 222 5.64 -0.54 -4.23
N ILE A 223 5.71 0.70 -4.75
CA ILE A 223 6.47 1.01 -5.96
C ILE A 223 7.98 0.74 -5.75
N VAL A 224 8.54 1.20 -4.64
CA VAL A 224 9.96 1.01 -4.32
C VAL A 224 10.25 -0.46 -4.10
N ARG A 225 9.38 -1.19 -3.39
CA ARG A 225 9.51 -2.63 -3.18
C ARG A 225 9.57 -3.38 -4.51
N ASP A 226 8.63 -3.12 -5.42
CA ASP A 226 8.59 -3.74 -6.75
C ASP A 226 9.86 -3.45 -7.54
N ILE A 227 10.25 -2.17 -7.65
CA ILE A 227 11.43 -1.78 -8.42
C ILE A 227 12.69 -2.39 -7.82
N VAL A 228 12.88 -2.33 -6.50
CA VAL A 228 14.07 -2.90 -5.85
C VAL A 228 14.12 -4.42 -6.04
N HIS A 229 13.05 -5.13 -5.66
CA HIS A 229 13.06 -6.59 -5.66
C HIS A 229 13.04 -7.21 -7.06
N ASN A 230 12.22 -6.68 -7.97
CA ASN A 230 11.98 -7.30 -9.27
C ASN A 230 12.87 -6.73 -10.38
N HIS A 231 13.52 -5.59 -10.16
CA HIS A 231 14.32 -4.93 -11.21
C HIS A 231 15.75 -4.58 -10.80
N VAL A 232 15.99 -4.07 -9.58
CA VAL A 232 17.34 -3.66 -9.16
C VAL A 232 18.16 -4.86 -8.69
N ILE A 233 17.65 -5.65 -7.74
CA ILE A 233 18.37 -6.82 -7.18
C ILE A 233 18.78 -7.81 -8.28
N PRO A 234 17.91 -8.20 -9.24
CA PRO A 234 18.31 -9.09 -10.33
C PRO A 234 19.42 -8.53 -11.25
N LEU A 235 19.63 -7.21 -11.23
CA LEU A 235 20.60 -6.51 -12.05
C LEU A 235 21.96 -6.32 -11.33
N GLU A 236 22.08 -6.63 -10.03
CA GLU A 236 23.26 -6.32 -9.23
C GLU A 236 24.55 -6.94 -9.78
N LEU A 237 24.54 -8.21 -10.16
CA LEU A 237 25.73 -8.88 -10.68
C LEU A 237 26.26 -8.19 -11.94
N GLU A 238 25.38 -7.85 -12.88
CA GLU A 238 25.73 -7.12 -14.10
C GLU A 238 26.28 -5.72 -13.78
N LEU A 239 25.72 -5.03 -12.78
CA LEU A 239 26.21 -3.72 -12.37
C LEU A 239 27.57 -3.79 -11.70
N MET A 240 27.79 -4.79 -10.85
CA MET A 240 29.09 -5.01 -10.21
C MET A 240 30.16 -5.23 -11.28
N GLU A 241 29.94 -6.15 -12.22
CA GLU A 241 30.86 -6.38 -13.34
C GLU A 241 31.10 -5.12 -14.17
N TYR A 242 30.04 -4.37 -14.50
CA TYR A 242 30.12 -3.14 -15.27
C TYR A 242 30.97 -2.05 -14.60
N TYR A 243 30.95 -1.96 -13.26
CA TYR A 243 31.68 -0.94 -12.50
C TYR A 243 33.04 -1.41 -11.96
N GLU A 244 33.34 -2.71 -11.94
CA GLU A 244 34.57 -3.25 -11.35
C GLU A 244 35.77 -3.13 -12.30
N GLU A 245 35.61 -3.55 -13.56
CA GLU A 245 36.70 -3.62 -14.56
C GLU A 245 36.27 -3.03 -15.91
N GLY A 246 36.63 -1.77 -16.19
CA GLY A 246 36.43 -1.18 -17.51
C GLY A 246 36.59 0.34 -17.57
N PRO A 247 36.49 0.94 -18.78
CA PRO A 247 36.52 2.40 -18.98
C PRO A 247 35.30 3.11 -18.36
N HIS A 248 34.30 2.35 -17.90
CA HIS A 248 33.07 2.83 -17.29
C HIS A 248 33.18 3.05 -15.77
N LYS A 249 34.31 2.64 -15.17
CA LYS A 249 34.61 2.87 -13.76
C LYS A 249 34.55 4.37 -13.46
N TRP A 250 33.62 4.77 -12.59
CA TRP A 250 33.36 6.16 -12.19
C TRP A 250 32.74 7.10 -13.23
N THR A 251 32.38 6.66 -14.45
CA THR A 251 32.05 7.60 -15.53
C THR A 251 30.57 7.65 -15.91
N ILE A 252 29.99 6.54 -16.37
CA ILE A 252 28.67 6.53 -17.03
C ILE A 252 27.71 5.60 -16.26
N PRO A 253 26.59 6.13 -15.74
CA PRO A 253 25.55 5.28 -15.16
C PRO A 253 25.07 4.24 -16.16
N HIS A 254 24.97 3.00 -15.70
CA HIS A 254 24.55 1.88 -16.53
C HIS A 254 23.20 2.18 -17.24
N PRO A 255 23.04 1.91 -18.54
CA PRO A 255 21.82 2.27 -19.29
C PRO A 255 20.54 1.71 -18.68
N LYS A 256 20.58 0.52 -18.07
CA LYS A 256 19.42 -0.05 -17.37
C LYS A 256 19.08 0.72 -16.08
N ILE A 257 20.06 1.30 -15.39
CA ILE A 257 19.81 2.17 -14.23
C ILE A 257 19.12 3.46 -14.68
N GLU A 258 19.54 4.08 -15.78
CA GLU A 258 18.87 5.28 -16.28
C GLU A 258 17.41 4.99 -16.68
N LYS A 259 17.13 3.84 -17.32
CA LYS A 259 15.75 3.39 -17.59
C LYS A 259 14.94 3.17 -16.30
N LEU A 260 15.55 2.64 -15.25
CA LEU A 260 14.88 2.47 -13.96
C LEU A 260 14.59 3.82 -13.29
N LYS A 261 15.48 4.81 -13.41
CA LYS A 261 15.21 6.19 -12.98
C LYS A 261 14.02 6.79 -13.73
N GLU A 262 13.96 6.61 -15.05
CA GLU A 262 12.81 7.03 -15.86
C GLU A 262 11.50 6.38 -15.40
N LYS A 263 11.51 5.06 -15.16
CA LYS A 263 10.36 4.33 -14.60
C LYS A 263 9.97 4.85 -13.21
N ALA A 264 10.93 5.09 -12.32
CA ALA A 264 10.69 5.63 -10.99
C ALA A 264 10.04 7.02 -11.07
N LYS A 265 10.57 7.90 -11.93
CA LYS A 265 9.99 9.23 -12.22
C LYS A 265 8.56 9.13 -12.77
N SER A 266 8.29 8.25 -13.73
CA SER A 266 6.95 8.09 -14.31
C SER A 266 5.91 7.60 -13.29
N LEU A 267 6.35 6.84 -12.29
CA LEU A 267 5.51 6.38 -11.18
C LEU A 267 5.43 7.38 -10.02
N GLY A 268 6.14 8.51 -10.12
CA GLY A 268 6.22 9.55 -9.09
C GLY A 268 7.11 9.22 -7.90
N ALA A 269 7.84 8.10 -7.93
CA ALA A 269 8.77 7.67 -6.88
C ALA A 269 10.14 8.32 -7.08
N TRP A 270 10.24 9.64 -6.85
CA TRP A 270 11.47 10.41 -7.06
C TRP A 270 11.60 11.50 -6.00
N ASN A 271 12.82 11.70 -5.48
CA ASN A 271 13.12 12.64 -4.37
C ASN A 271 12.32 12.32 -3.08
N LEU A 272 12.17 11.03 -2.75
CA LEU A 272 11.33 10.58 -1.63
C LEU A 272 11.86 10.99 -0.25
N PHE A 273 13.16 11.29 -0.15
CA PHE A 273 13.84 11.66 1.09
C PHE A 273 13.45 13.05 1.60
N ILE A 274 12.93 13.93 0.73
CA ILE A 274 12.60 15.31 1.10
C ILE A 274 11.34 15.27 1.97
N SER A 275 11.55 15.35 3.27
CA SER A 275 10.48 15.27 4.27
C SER A 275 9.61 16.53 4.27
N GLU A 276 8.36 16.38 4.72
CA GLU A 276 7.45 17.50 4.93
C GLU A 276 8.00 18.58 5.88
N HIS A 277 8.94 18.23 6.75
CA HIS A 277 9.54 19.20 7.67
C HIS A 277 10.54 20.14 6.99
N ILE A 278 11.26 19.64 5.98
CA ILE A 278 12.24 20.42 5.21
C ILE A 278 11.55 21.22 4.09
N ASP A 279 10.46 20.67 3.54
CA ASP A 279 9.70 21.23 2.43
C ASP A 279 8.18 21.22 2.77
N PRO A 280 7.72 22.10 3.68
CA PRO A 280 6.34 22.11 4.17
C PRO A 280 5.31 22.41 3.08
N ASP A 281 5.68 23.23 2.10
CA ASP A 281 4.83 23.56 0.94
C ASP A 281 4.88 22.48 -0.16
N GLN A 282 5.64 21.39 0.07
CA GLN A 282 5.82 20.27 -0.87
C GLN A 282 6.25 20.71 -2.28
N LYS A 283 7.12 21.72 -2.36
CA LYS A 283 7.59 22.28 -3.64
C LYS A 283 8.55 21.33 -4.38
N TYR A 284 9.29 20.51 -3.64
CA TYR A 284 10.39 19.67 -4.14
C TYR A 284 10.19 18.18 -3.84
N GLY A 285 9.66 17.86 -2.66
CA GLY A 285 9.49 16.50 -2.16
C GLY A 285 8.13 15.87 -2.43
N LYS A 286 7.87 14.74 -1.77
CA LYS A 286 6.55 14.06 -1.77
C LYS A 286 5.79 14.22 -0.46
N GLY A 287 6.31 15.04 0.46
CA GLY A 287 5.72 15.31 1.76
C GLY A 287 5.57 14.05 2.63
N LEU A 288 6.56 13.17 2.60
CA LEU A 288 6.60 12.02 3.51
C LEU A 288 7.09 12.48 4.88
N THR A 289 6.60 11.85 5.93
CA THR A 289 7.22 11.96 7.26
C THR A 289 8.54 11.18 7.28
N ASN A 290 9.41 11.48 8.25
CA ASN A 290 10.65 10.71 8.42
C ASN A 290 10.38 9.23 8.72
N VAL A 291 9.31 8.92 9.46
CA VAL A 291 8.94 7.52 9.78
C VAL A 291 8.48 6.78 8.53
N GLU A 292 7.67 7.42 7.69
CA GLU A 292 7.24 6.83 6.42
C GLU A 292 8.42 6.62 5.47
N TYR A 293 9.31 7.60 5.36
CA TYR A 293 10.51 7.46 4.54
C TYR A 293 11.47 6.40 5.08
N ALA A 294 11.55 6.17 6.39
CA ALA A 294 12.41 5.15 6.99
C ALA A 294 12.10 3.74 6.45
N HIS A 295 10.82 3.36 6.36
CA HIS A 295 10.40 2.07 5.79
C HIS A 295 10.77 1.93 4.30
N ILE A 296 10.67 3.02 3.54
CA ILE A 296 11.06 3.05 2.13
C ILE A 296 12.58 2.99 1.99
N CYS A 297 13.31 3.65 2.88
CA CYS A 297 14.76 3.64 2.95
C CYS A 297 15.30 2.24 3.28
N GLU A 298 14.62 1.48 4.14
CA GLU A 298 14.96 0.07 4.41
C GLU A 298 14.93 -0.78 3.13
N LEU A 299 13.89 -0.61 2.30
CA LEU A 299 13.80 -1.31 1.01
C LEU A 299 14.96 -0.96 0.09
N MET A 300 15.24 0.34 -0.06
CA MET A 300 16.37 0.80 -0.88
C MET A 300 17.71 0.27 -0.34
N GLY A 301 17.86 0.14 0.98
CA GLY A 301 19.06 -0.40 1.62
C GLY A 301 19.37 -1.86 1.29
N ARG A 302 18.44 -2.59 0.67
CA ARG A 302 18.65 -3.99 0.23
C ARG A 302 19.56 -4.12 -1.00
N SER A 303 19.88 -3.00 -1.66
CA SER A 303 20.80 -2.95 -2.79
C SER A 303 21.64 -1.68 -2.76
N ILE A 304 22.94 -1.79 -3.04
CA ILE A 304 23.82 -0.62 -3.12
C ILE A 304 23.46 0.34 -4.27
N PHE A 305 22.74 -0.14 -5.30
CA PHE A 305 22.37 0.63 -6.48
C PHE A 305 20.96 1.24 -6.39
N ALA A 306 20.12 0.75 -5.48
CA ALA A 306 18.72 1.16 -5.40
C ALA A 306 18.51 2.64 -5.05
N PRO A 307 19.24 3.26 -4.08
CA PRO A 307 19.02 4.66 -3.76
C PRO A 307 19.17 5.60 -4.96
N GLU A 308 20.10 5.30 -5.88
CA GLU A 308 20.31 6.09 -7.08
C GLU A 308 19.13 6.05 -8.07
N VAL A 309 18.38 4.95 -8.10
CA VAL A 309 17.18 4.80 -8.95
C VAL A 309 16.06 5.78 -8.55
N PHE A 310 16.03 6.22 -7.30
CA PHE A 310 14.99 7.11 -6.76
C PHE A 310 15.49 8.53 -6.44
N ASN A 311 16.76 8.83 -6.78
CA ASN A 311 17.48 10.05 -6.40
C ASN A 311 17.60 10.26 -4.88
N CYS A 312 17.79 9.16 -4.15
CA CYS A 312 17.86 9.10 -2.69
C CYS A 312 19.26 8.71 -2.18
N GLN A 313 20.29 8.77 -3.03
CA GLN A 313 21.66 8.41 -2.67
C GLN A 313 22.41 9.54 -1.93
N ALA A 314 23.22 9.16 -0.95
CA ALA A 314 24.24 10.04 -0.39
C ALA A 314 25.42 10.22 -1.38
N PRO A 315 26.14 11.35 -1.34
CA PRO A 315 25.96 12.54 -0.49
C PRO A 315 24.92 13.55 -1.03
N ASP A 316 24.27 13.26 -2.16
CA ASP A 316 23.42 14.23 -2.87
C ASP A 316 22.20 14.66 -2.04
N THR A 317 21.55 13.73 -1.34
CA THR A 317 20.38 14.03 -0.48
C THR A 317 20.67 15.10 0.56
N GLY A 318 21.74 14.95 1.35
CA GLY A 318 22.12 15.94 2.37
C GLY A 318 22.47 17.30 1.77
N ASN A 319 23.16 17.33 0.63
CA ASN A 319 23.47 18.58 -0.07
C ASN A 319 22.21 19.27 -0.62
N MET A 320 21.24 18.52 -1.13
CA MET A 320 19.94 19.04 -1.53
C MET A 320 19.19 19.64 -0.33
N GLU A 321 19.18 18.99 0.83
CA GLU A 321 18.55 19.53 2.05
C GLU A 321 19.18 20.86 2.49
N VAL A 322 20.52 20.96 2.44
CA VAL A 322 21.24 22.21 2.73
C VAL A 322 20.79 23.33 1.78
N LEU A 323 20.70 23.06 0.48
CA LEU A 323 20.28 24.05 -0.52
C LEU A 323 18.80 24.42 -0.40
N ILE A 324 17.91 23.48 -0.05
CA ILE A 324 16.49 23.75 0.19
C ILE A 324 16.35 24.74 1.35
N LYS A 325 17.03 24.45 2.47
CA LYS A 325 16.87 25.18 3.73
C LYS A 325 17.61 26.52 3.76
N TYR A 326 18.82 26.58 3.19
CA TYR A 326 19.71 27.73 3.34
C TYR A 326 20.11 28.41 2.03
N GLY A 327 19.83 27.77 0.88
CA GLY A 327 20.16 28.33 -0.43
C GLY A 327 19.28 29.53 -0.78
N ASN A 328 19.88 30.56 -1.36
CA ASN A 328 19.13 31.65 -1.99
C ASN A 328 18.56 31.20 -3.34
N GLU A 329 17.69 32.02 -3.96
CA GLU A 329 17.00 31.64 -5.21
C GLU A 329 17.97 31.39 -6.38
N GLU A 330 19.08 32.13 -6.47
CA GLU A 330 20.09 31.91 -7.51
C GLU A 330 20.80 30.57 -7.32
N GLN A 331 21.20 30.24 -6.10
CA GLN A 331 21.83 28.97 -5.74
C GLN A 331 20.86 27.80 -5.95
N LYS A 332 19.59 27.96 -5.58
CA LYS A 332 18.56 26.94 -5.81
C LYS A 332 18.36 26.70 -7.30
N LYS A 333 18.20 27.75 -8.11
CA LYS A 333 18.06 27.62 -9.56
C LYS A 333 19.27 26.97 -10.22
N LYS A 334 20.48 27.38 -9.81
CA LYS A 334 21.73 26.91 -10.43
C LYS A 334 22.12 25.49 -10.02
N TRP A 335 21.84 25.10 -8.77
CA TRP A 335 22.38 23.86 -8.20
C TRP A 335 21.32 22.91 -7.67
N LEU A 336 20.31 23.39 -6.94
CA LEU A 336 19.27 22.54 -6.38
C LEU A 336 18.41 21.91 -7.49
N ILE A 337 17.92 22.70 -8.45
CA ILE A 337 17.03 22.20 -9.50
C ILE A 337 17.72 21.09 -10.33
N PRO A 338 18.97 21.25 -10.82
CA PRO A 338 19.65 20.15 -11.52
C PRO A 338 19.90 18.90 -10.66
N LEU A 339 20.16 19.05 -9.35
CA LEU A 339 20.28 17.92 -8.43
C LEU A 339 18.95 17.19 -8.25
N LEU A 340 17.84 17.93 -8.06
CA LEU A 340 16.49 17.37 -7.96
C LEU A 340 16.07 16.64 -9.24
N ASN A 341 16.57 17.05 -10.39
CA ASN A 341 16.34 16.38 -11.67
C ASN A 341 17.22 15.16 -11.90
N GLY A 342 18.28 14.96 -11.09
CA GLY A 342 19.28 13.91 -11.27
C GLY A 342 20.25 14.15 -12.44
N GLU A 343 20.37 15.40 -12.90
CA GLU A 343 21.22 15.79 -14.04
C GLU A 343 22.70 15.93 -13.63
N ILE A 344 22.92 16.45 -12.42
CA ILE A 344 24.24 16.58 -11.81
C ILE A 344 24.31 15.80 -10.50
N LYS A 345 25.53 15.60 -10.02
CA LYS A 345 25.84 15.13 -8.67
C LYS A 345 26.60 16.20 -7.91
N SER A 346 26.73 15.98 -6.62
CA SER A 346 27.43 16.83 -5.68
C SER A 346 28.35 16.01 -4.79
N CYS A 347 29.26 16.69 -4.10
CA CYS A 347 30.06 16.12 -3.03
C CYS A 347 30.07 17.04 -1.80
N PHE A 348 30.41 16.48 -0.64
CA PHE A 348 30.54 17.23 0.60
C PHE A 348 31.98 17.13 1.11
N ALA A 349 32.61 18.28 1.37
CA ALA A 349 34.02 18.36 1.74
C ALA A 349 34.19 18.97 3.14
N MET A 350 34.28 18.08 4.14
CA MET A 350 34.51 18.43 5.54
C MET A 350 35.81 17.83 6.06
N THR A 351 36.01 16.53 5.90
CA THR A 351 37.13 15.79 6.51
C THR A 351 38.49 16.22 5.95
N GLU A 352 39.42 16.48 6.86
CA GLU A 352 40.81 16.85 6.58
C GLU A 352 41.75 15.72 7.02
N PRO A 353 42.80 15.40 6.25
CA PRO A 353 43.74 14.32 6.57
C PRO A 353 44.71 14.67 7.71
N ASP A 354 44.95 15.96 7.95
CA ASP A 354 45.98 16.44 8.91
C ASP A 354 45.47 16.63 10.34
N VAL A 355 44.16 16.44 10.55
CA VAL A 355 43.49 16.66 11.84
C VAL A 355 42.42 15.62 12.10
N ALA A 356 42.18 15.33 13.38
CA ALA A 356 41.09 14.46 13.82
C ALA A 356 39.73 15.14 13.58
N SER A 357 39.20 14.95 12.37
CA SER A 357 37.99 15.62 11.85
C SER A 357 36.68 15.11 12.47
N SER A 358 36.73 14.11 13.34
CA SER A 358 35.55 13.67 14.13
C SER A 358 35.07 14.76 15.07
N ASP A 359 35.99 15.58 15.60
CA ASP A 359 35.67 16.85 16.22
C ASP A 359 35.76 17.96 15.16
N ALA A 360 34.62 18.49 14.74
CA ALA A 360 34.52 19.53 13.72
C ALA A 360 35.27 20.83 14.10
N THR A 361 35.59 21.04 15.38
CA THR A 361 36.37 22.21 15.82
C THR A 361 37.84 22.14 15.44
N ASN A 362 38.34 20.95 15.09
CA ASN A 362 39.72 20.75 14.62
C ASN A 362 39.92 21.11 13.15
N ILE A 363 38.86 21.41 12.38
CA ILE A 363 38.96 21.77 10.97
C ILE A 363 39.76 23.07 10.80
N GLN A 364 40.82 23.02 9.98
CA GLN A 364 41.78 24.11 9.79
C GLN A 364 41.71 24.77 8.40
N GLY A 365 41.05 24.14 7.42
CA GLY A 365 40.89 24.67 6.07
C GLY A 365 40.31 26.07 6.07
N SER A 366 41.04 27.03 5.49
CA SER A 366 40.75 28.46 5.63
C SER A 366 39.80 28.98 4.55
N ILE A 367 38.92 29.89 4.94
CA ILE A 367 38.03 30.66 4.06
C ILE A 367 38.22 32.13 4.42
N VAL A 368 38.80 32.91 3.52
CA VAL A 368 39.11 34.34 3.74
C VAL A 368 38.35 35.19 2.73
N ARG A 369 37.61 36.20 3.22
CA ARG A 369 36.95 37.16 2.33
C ARG A 369 37.94 38.22 1.87
N VAL A 370 38.07 38.41 0.56
CA VAL A 370 38.91 39.45 -0.05
C VAL A 370 38.04 40.21 -1.05
N GLY A 371 37.56 41.39 -0.65
CA GLY A 371 36.60 42.17 -1.45
C GLY A 371 35.24 41.46 -1.59
N ASP A 372 34.85 41.20 -2.84
CA ASP A 372 33.64 40.48 -3.25
C ASP A 372 33.84 38.97 -3.43
N GLU A 373 35.06 38.46 -3.23
CA GLU A 373 35.41 37.04 -3.38
C GLU A 373 35.78 36.36 -2.05
N TYR A 374 35.76 35.03 -2.07
CA TYR A 374 36.28 34.17 -1.01
C TYR A 374 37.46 33.34 -1.53
N ILE A 375 38.60 33.43 -0.85
CA ILE A 375 39.76 32.58 -1.08
C ILE A 375 39.67 31.38 -0.13
N ILE A 376 39.71 30.18 -0.70
CA ILE A 376 39.64 28.91 0.03
C ILE A 376 40.97 28.19 -0.08
N ASN A 377 41.58 27.80 1.03
CA ASN A 377 42.81 27.01 1.06
C ASN A 377 42.71 25.88 2.09
N ALA A 378 42.65 24.63 1.62
CA ALA A 378 42.48 23.44 2.45
C ALA A 378 42.91 22.16 1.72
N ARG A 379 43.17 21.10 2.49
CA ARG A 379 43.33 19.73 2.00
C ARG A 379 42.18 18.88 2.54
N LYS A 380 41.36 18.30 1.65
CA LYS A 380 40.18 17.50 2.02
C LYS A 380 40.27 16.09 1.44
N TRP A 381 39.76 15.09 2.17
CA TRP A 381 39.73 13.68 1.72
C TRP A 381 38.43 12.99 2.13
N PHE A 382 38.24 11.73 1.68
CA PHE A 382 36.96 11.00 1.75
C PHE A 382 35.80 11.72 1.05
N ILE A 383 36.09 12.31 -0.11
CA ILE A 383 35.14 13.09 -0.90
C ILE A 383 34.35 12.16 -1.83
N SER A 384 33.33 11.49 -1.28
CA SER A 384 32.39 10.70 -2.07
C SER A 384 31.81 11.52 -3.23
N ASN A 385 31.66 10.90 -4.41
CA ASN A 385 31.34 11.54 -5.71
C ASN A 385 32.38 12.52 -6.27
N GLY A 386 33.46 12.88 -5.55
CA GLY A 386 34.38 13.95 -5.98
C GLY A 386 34.99 13.76 -7.37
N SER A 387 35.17 12.51 -7.79
CA SER A 387 35.73 12.14 -9.10
C SER A 387 34.68 11.81 -10.16
N HIS A 388 33.39 11.83 -9.83
CA HIS A 388 32.31 11.50 -10.77
C HIS A 388 32.17 12.64 -11.81
N PRO A 389 32.06 12.37 -13.12
CA PRO A 389 32.07 13.42 -14.15
C PRO A 389 30.83 14.33 -14.10
N ARG A 390 29.71 13.84 -13.56
CA ARG A 390 28.53 14.65 -13.26
C ARG A 390 28.63 15.43 -11.94
N CYS A 391 29.69 15.27 -11.13
CA CYS A 391 29.86 16.05 -9.90
C CYS A 391 30.21 17.50 -10.26
N ARG A 392 29.24 18.42 -10.12
CA ARG A 392 29.37 19.82 -10.56
C ARG A 392 29.42 20.83 -9.41
N ILE A 393 29.09 20.43 -8.19
CA ILE A 393 29.11 21.28 -7.01
C ILE A 393 29.71 20.54 -5.81
N CYS A 394 30.57 21.24 -5.07
CA CYS A 394 31.08 20.80 -3.78
C CYS A 394 30.53 21.71 -2.68
N VAL A 395 29.84 21.14 -1.70
CA VAL A 395 29.53 21.84 -0.45
C VAL A 395 30.74 21.73 0.46
N PHE A 396 31.42 22.86 0.69
CA PHE A 396 32.69 22.92 1.40
C PHE A 396 32.51 23.48 2.82
N MET A 397 33.13 22.83 3.81
CA MET A 397 33.17 23.29 5.20
C MET A 397 34.61 23.64 5.61
N GLY A 398 34.80 24.85 6.14
CA GLY A 398 36.09 25.35 6.60
C GLY A 398 35.95 26.48 7.61
N GLN A 399 37.08 26.92 8.15
CA GLN A 399 37.17 28.01 9.11
C GLN A 399 37.16 29.37 8.39
N VAL A 400 36.18 30.21 8.71
CA VAL A 400 36.12 31.59 8.19
C VAL A 400 37.02 32.49 9.02
N ALA A 401 38.00 33.14 8.40
CA ALA A 401 38.82 34.15 9.06
C ALA A 401 37.97 35.40 9.36
N GLY A 402 37.80 35.76 10.64
CA GLY A 402 36.88 36.83 11.06
C GLY A 402 36.41 36.69 12.51
N PRO A 403 35.49 37.57 12.98
CA PRO A 403 35.26 37.84 14.41
C PRO A 403 34.95 36.57 15.20
N LYS A 404 35.63 36.40 16.34
CA LYS A 404 35.38 35.34 17.33
C LYS A 404 33.88 35.29 17.61
N LYS A 405 33.21 34.19 17.23
CA LYS A 405 31.80 33.96 17.56
C LYS A 405 31.68 33.80 19.08
N SER A 406 31.10 34.79 19.77
CA SER A 406 30.37 34.50 21.00
C SER A 406 29.22 33.58 20.64
N ARG A 407 29.01 32.51 21.42
CA ARG A 407 27.89 31.58 21.21
C ARG A 407 26.59 32.38 21.33
N ILE A 408 25.83 32.50 20.24
CA ILE A 408 24.49 33.10 20.22
C ILE A 408 23.50 32.07 20.77
N PHE A 409 23.64 31.70 22.04
CA PHE A 409 22.61 30.98 22.79
C PHE A 409 22.81 31.33 24.27
N HIS A 410 22.31 32.51 24.66
CA HIS A 410 21.90 32.73 26.04
C HIS A 410 20.47 32.20 26.17
N ASN A 411 20.29 31.28 27.10
CA ASN A 411 19.03 30.67 27.51
C ASN A 411 17.90 31.70 27.56
N GLN A 412 16.79 31.39 26.89
CA GLN A 412 15.45 31.77 27.34
C GLN A 412 14.75 30.50 27.82
#